data_AF-A0A1C5V3J1-F1
#
_entry.id   AF-A0A1C5V3J1-F1
#
_cell.length_a   1.000
_cell.length_b   1.000
_cell.length_c   1.000
_cell.angle_alpha   90.00
_cell.angle_beta   90.00
_cell.angle_gamma   90.00
#
_symmetry.space_group_name_H-M   'P 1'
#
loop_
_entity.id
_entity.type
_entity.pdbx_description
1 polymer ?
#
loop_
_entity_poly.entity_id
_entity_poly.type
_entity_poly.pdbx_seq_one_letter_code
_entity_poly.pdbx_strand_id
1 'polypeptide(L)'
;MYRLISGAYSLEGETYLSFGIQYGNIMIEDISMEQAEVEGLIALCNQEKLDVLQLPGVVADFLDAPEMFAGCTSQPAGGRFYE
;
A
#
# COMPACT_ATOMS: atom_id res chain seq x y z
N MET A 1 8.67 13.51 -4.35
CA MET A 1 7.50 13.21 -3.52
C MET A 1 6.87 11.94 -4.07
N TYR A 2 6.57 10.98 -3.19
CA TYR A 2 5.98 9.70 -3.60
C TYR A 2 4.55 9.92 -4.09
N ARG A 3 4.16 9.20 -5.14
CA ARG A 3 2.84 9.27 -5.76
C ARG A 3 2.22 7.89 -5.84
N LEU A 4 0.91 7.83 -5.63
CA LEU A 4 0.12 6.65 -5.86
C LEU A 4 -0.03 6.43 -7.37
N ILE A 5 0.16 5.19 -7.80
CA ILE A 5 -0.18 4.74 -9.15
C ILE A 5 -1.14 3.55 -9.03
N SER A 6 -1.90 3.30 -10.09
CA SER A 6 -2.75 2.12 -10.20
C SER A 6 -2.61 1.51 -11.59
N GLY A 7 -2.73 0.19 -11.63
CA GLY A 7 -2.65 -0.60 -12.85
C GLY A 7 -3.67 -1.73 -12.81
N ALA A 8 -4.18 -2.10 -13.98
CA ALA A 8 -4.99 -3.30 -14.14
C ALA A 8 -4.06 -4.44 -14.56
N TYR A 9 -4.03 -5.50 -13.76
CA TYR A 9 -3.19 -6.67 -13.97
C TYR A 9 -4.06 -7.88 -14.19
N SER A 10 -3.56 -8.86 -14.95
CA SER A 10 -4.29 -10.09 -15.22
C SER A 10 -3.45 -11.28 -14.76
N LEU A 11 -3.96 -12.03 -13.80
CA LEU A 11 -3.35 -13.25 -13.27
C LEU A 11 -4.34 -14.40 -13.45
N GLU A 12 -3.88 -15.51 -14.06
CA GLU A 12 -4.70 -16.72 -14.29
C GLU A 12 -6.03 -16.49 -15.02
N GLY A 13 -6.14 -15.41 -15.80
CA GLY A 13 -7.35 -15.05 -16.54
C GLY A 13 -8.32 -14.16 -15.77
N GLU A 14 -8.05 -13.86 -14.51
CA GLU A 14 -8.78 -12.86 -13.73
C GLU A 14 -8.04 -11.52 -13.78
N THR A 15 -8.80 -10.44 -14.03
CA THR A 15 -8.24 -9.08 -14.04
C THR A 15 -8.53 -8.41 -12.72
N TYR A 16 -7.49 -7.97 -12.03
CA TYR A 16 -7.59 -7.22 -10.78
C TYR A 16 -6.95 -5.85 -10.92
N LEU A 17 -7.44 -4.92 -10.11
CA LEU A 17 -6.84 -3.61 -9.96
C LEU A 17 -5.82 -3.71 -8.83
N SER A 18 -4.60 -3.24 -9.09
CA SER A 18 -3.56 -3.15 -8.07
C SER A 18 -2.99 -1.75 -8.03
N PHE A 19 -2.51 -1.37 -6.86
CA PHE A 19 -1.96 -0.07 -6.54
C PHE A 19 -0.46 -0.19 -6.27
N GLY A 20 0.27 0.86 -6.60
CA GLY A 20 1.71 0.92 -6.48
C GLY A 20 2.21 2.33 -6.15
N ILE A 21 3.52 2.48 -6.11
CA ILE A 21 4.20 3.72 -5.72
C ILE A 21 5.16 4.16 -6.83
N GLN A 22 5.12 5.45 -7.14
CA GLN A 22 6.06 6.10 -8.05
C GLN A 22 6.84 7.22 -7.35
N TYR A 23 8.15 7.26 -7.56
CA TYR A 23 9.02 8.36 -7.15
C TYR A 23 10.02 8.70 -8.25
N GLY A 24 9.80 9.84 -8.92
CA GLY A 24 10.63 10.25 -10.06
C GLY A 24 10.55 9.23 -11.19
N ASN A 25 11.69 8.58 -11.50
CA ASN A 25 11.78 7.52 -12.51
C ASN A 25 11.63 6.10 -11.93
N ILE A 26 11.54 5.97 -10.60
CA ILE A 26 11.37 4.67 -9.96
C ILE A 26 9.88 4.41 -9.80
N MET A 27 9.46 3.21 -10.20
CA MET A 27 8.08 2.77 -10.14
C MET A 27 8.08 1.35 -9.58
N ILE A 28 7.27 1.14 -8.54
CA ILE A 28 6.99 -0.17 -7.99
C ILE A 28 5.49 -0.40 -8.17
N GLU A 29 5.18 -1.33 -9.05
CA GLU A 29 3.85 -1.73 -9.43
C GLU A 29 3.40 -2.94 -8.60
N ASP A 30 2.09 -3.18 -8.58
CA ASP A 30 1.47 -4.36 -7.97
C ASP A 30 1.87 -4.61 -6.50
N ILE A 31 1.66 -3.61 -5.63
CA ILE A 31 2.00 -3.70 -4.20
C ILE A 31 0.82 -4.21 -3.39
N SER A 32 -0.37 -3.62 -3.55
CA SER A 32 -1.59 -4.09 -2.89
C SER A 32 -2.81 -3.77 -3.74
N MET A 33 -3.85 -4.60 -3.61
CA MET A 33 -5.16 -4.31 -4.19
C MET A 33 -5.93 -3.25 -3.38
N GLU A 34 -5.48 -2.93 -2.16
CA GLU A 34 -6.10 -1.91 -1.32
C GLU A 34 -5.38 -0.56 -1.44
N GLN A 35 -6.10 0.43 -1.99
CA GLN A 35 -5.57 1.78 -2.16
C GLN A 35 -5.11 2.41 -0.84
N ALA A 36 -5.88 2.20 0.24
CA ALA A 36 -5.62 2.82 1.54
C ALA A 36 -4.28 2.38 2.15
N GLU A 37 -3.89 1.12 1.94
CA GLU A 37 -2.61 0.60 2.43
C GLU A 37 -1.43 1.27 1.72
N VAL A 38 -1.51 1.38 0.39
CA VAL A 38 -0.47 2.03 -0.43
C VAL A 38 -0.40 3.53 -0.14
N GLU A 39 -1.53 4.20 0.09
CA GLU A 39 -1.56 5.59 0.55
C GLU A 39 -0.91 5.77 1.92
N GLY A 40 -1.15 4.85 2.87
CA GLY A 40 -0.48 4.81 4.16
C GLY A 40 1.05 4.67 4.03
N LEU A 41 1.49 3.77 3.15
CA LEU A 41 2.91 3.58 2.84
C LEU A 41 3.54 4.85 2.24
N ILE A 42 2.85 5.50 1.30
CA ILE A 42 3.27 6.78 0.71
C ILE A 42 3.37 7.87 1.78
N ALA A 43 2.41 7.96 2.68
CA ALA A 43 2.42 8.94 3.76
C ALA A 43 3.62 8.74 4.68
N LEU A 44 3.90 7.50 5.08
CA LEU A 44 5.05 7.13 5.91
C LEU A 44 6.36 7.46 5.21
N CYS A 45 6.51 7.07 3.94
CA CYS A 45 7.70 7.37 3.12
C CYS A 45 7.95 8.88 2.96
N ASN A 46 6.90 9.69 2.79
CA ASN A 46 7.03 11.14 2.70
C ASN A 46 7.34 11.78 4.08
N GLN A 47 6.77 11.26 5.17
CA GLN A 47 6.99 11.75 6.53
C GLN A 47 8.43 11.51 7.00
N GLU A 48 8.93 10.29 6.81
CA GLU A 48 10.29 9.87 7.17
C GLU A 48 11.36 10.44 6.21
N LYS A 49 10.93 11.06 5.10
CA LYS A 49 11.80 11.47 3.97
C LYS A 49 12.66 10.30 3.50
N LEU A 50 12.04 9.13 3.38
CA LEU A 50 12.72 7.89 3.05
C LEU A 50 13.45 8.03 1.71
N ASP A 51 14.73 7.65 1.69
CA ASP A 51 15.50 7.62 0.45
C ASP A 51 14.95 6.56 -0.49
N VAL A 52 14.90 6.87 -1.78
CA VAL A 52 14.31 5.99 -2.80
C VAL A 52 15.05 4.66 -2.91
N LEU A 53 16.32 4.60 -2.51
CA LEU A 53 17.09 3.36 -2.44
C LEU A 53 16.59 2.39 -1.36
N GLN A 54 15.86 2.89 -0.36
CA GLN A 54 15.27 2.09 0.71
C GLN A 54 13.83 1.65 0.39
N LEU A 55 13.19 2.27 -0.60
CA LEU A 55 11.82 1.96 -1.00
C LEU A 55 11.58 0.46 -1.28
N PRO A 56 12.46 -0.27 -2.00
CA PRO A 56 12.24 -1.69 -2.24
C PRO A 56 12.26 -2.54 -0.97
N GLY A 57 13.11 -2.18 -0.01
CA GLY A 57 13.20 -2.87 1.28
C GLY A 57 11.94 -2.64 2.12
N VAL A 58 11.45 -1.40 2.16
CA VAL A 58 10.22 -1.05 2.87
C VAL A 58 8.99 -1.68 2.22
N VAL A 59 8.93 -1.74 0.89
CA VAL A 59 7.85 -2.45 0.18
C VAL A 59 7.93 -3.96 0.43
N ALA A 60 9.12 -4.55 0.46
CA ALA A 60 9.27 -5.98 0.77
C ALA A 60 8.81 -6.30 2.20
N ASP A 61 9.14 -5.46 3.17
CA ASP A 61 8.67 -5.57 4.56
C ASP A 61 7.15 -5.44 4.67
N PHE A 62 6.57 -4.48 3.92
CA PHE A 62 5.12 -4.32 3.80
C PHE A 62 4.42 -5.56 3.22
N LEU A 63 4.99 -6.16 2.16
CA LEU A 63 4.44 -7.37 1.54
C LEU A 63 4.56 -8.60 2.44
N ASP A 64 5.56 -8.67 3.31
CA ASP A 64 5.73 -9.75 4.29
C ASP A 64 4.73 -9.64 5.45
N ALA A 65 4.38 -8.41 5.86
CA ALA A 65 3.52 -8.15 7.01
C ALA A 65 2.52 -6.97 6.79
N PRO A 66 1.54 -7.09 5.89
CA PRO A 66 0.60 -6.00 5.55
C PRO A 66 -0.24 -5.54 6.77
N GLU A 67 -0.55 -6.46 7.70
CA GLU A 67 -1.34 -6.16 8.90
C GLU A 67 -0.68 -5.14 9.84
N MET A 68 0.65 -5.00 9.81
CA MET A 68 1.37 -4.01 10.63
C MET A 68 1.17 -2.58 10.14
N PHE A 69 0.83 -2.41 8.85
CA PHE A 69 0.67 -1.12 8.20
C PHE A 69 -0.80 -0.70 8.07
N ALA A 70 -1.74 -1.65 8.16
CA ALA A 70 -3.19 -1.42 8.18
C ALA A 70 -3.70 -0.68 9.46
N GLY A 71 -2.85 -0.45 10.46
CA GLY A 71 -3.22 0.09 11.77
C GLY A 71 -3.57 1.59 11.84
N CYS A 72 -3.51 2.37 10.75
CA CYS A 72 -3.70 3.83 10.79
C CYS A 72 -5.01 4.37 10.20
N THR A 73 -5.94 3.54 9.71
CA THR A 73 -7.29 4.02 9.38
C THR A 73 -8.25 3.70 10.54
N SER A 74 -8.63 4.72 11.29
CA SER A 74 -9.51 4.65 12.46
C SER A 74 -10.80 3.81 12.23
N GLN A 75 -11.09 2.91 13.18
CA GLN A 75 -12.43 2.38 13.55
C GLN A 75 -13.52 3.50 13.60
N PRO A 76 -14.86 3.23 13.63
CA PRO A 76 -15.56 2.01 14.10
C PRO A 76 -16.85 1.61 13.33
N ALA A 77 -17.39 0.38 13.49
CA ALA A 77 -18.84 0.09 13.63
C ALA A 77 -19.15 -1.41 13.56
N GLY A 78 -20.02 -1.91 14.45
CA GLY A 78 -20.93 -3.01 14.09
C GLY A 78 -20.95 -4.28 14.94
N GLY A 79 -20.45 -4.29 16.17
CA GLY A 79 -20.68 -5.41 17.09
C GLY A 79 -22.02 -5.25 17.83
N ARG A 80 -23.13 -5.67 17.21
CA ARG A 80 -24.40 -5.92 17.94
C ARG A 80 -24.15 -7.05 18.94
N PHE A 81 -24.02 -6.74 20.22
CA PHE A 81 -24.22 -7.71 21.29
C PHE A 81 -25.71 -7.75 21.61
N TYR A 82 -26.37 -8.83 21.22
CA TYR A 82 -27.63 -9.24 21.81
C TYR A 82 -27.29 -10.05 23.06
N GLU A 83 -27.77 -9.62 24.23
CA GLU A 83 -28.14 -10.47 25.35
C GLU A 83 -29.42 -9.90 25.98
#